data_AF-A0A6A3VHV5-F1
#
_entry.id   AF-A0A6A3VHV5-F1
#
_cell.length_a   1.000
_cell.length_b   1.000
_cell.length_c   1.000
_cell.angle_alpha   90.00
_cell.angle_beta   90.00
_cell.angle_gamma   90.00
#
_symmetry.space_group_name_H-M   'P 1'
#
loop_
_entity.id
_entity.type
_entity.pdbx_description
1 polymer ?
#
loop_
_entity_poly.entity_id
_entity_poly.type
_entity_poly.pdbx_seq_one_letter_code
_entity_poly.pdbx_strand_id
1 'polypeptide(L)'
;MGKSIERSIAAQQEFSKLELLLAQTANDATKCLKVLKRNLAEYDRRHRLRFLNTSRSFMRSDIRVAKDLASDLRHVGTRIRKSKRPTESEINAAARISMNETAEAMNDLKKAGRVYDQNNGMSGGISDIMDNVLGGKDDKERETKGGLFGENDKAKQSKKPKGGLFGAGDKNVESRPSGGIRKSADTVEAVVRSTLSDSFSGFNALENQISATEKTLSPSLAERAKEAVADVANKLVGDSSTSPTPQDKKGLIM
;
A
#
# COMPACT_ATOMS: atom_id res chain seq x y z
N MET A 1 -14.32 -2.78 -41.08
CA MET A 1 -15.06 -3.10 -39.84
C MET A 1 -14.43 -4.20 -38.97
N GLY A 2 -13.50 -5.04 -39.45
CA GLY A 2 -12.92 -6.13 -38.63
C GLY A 2 -11.99 -5.70 -37.47
N LYS A 3 -11.14 -4.68 -37.67
CA LYS A 3 -10.11 -4.28 -36.69
C LYS A 3 -10.67 -3.73 -35.36
N SER A 4 -11.83 -3.08 -35.37
CA SER A 4 -12.46 -2.55 -34.15
C SER A 4 -13.13 -3.65 -33.32
N ILE A 5 -13.67 -4.68 -33.98
CA ILE A 5 -14.30 -5.84 -33.34
C ILE A 5 -13.22 -6.71 -32.66
N GLU A 6 -12.12 -6.99 -33.35
CA GLU A 6 -10.97 -7.74 -32.78
C GLU A 6 -10.37 -7.03 -31.55
N ARG A 7 -10.28 -5.70 -31.58
CA ARG A 7 -9.77 -4.89 -30.46
C ARG A 7 -10.70 -4.94 -29.25
N SER A 8 -12.02 -4.93 -29.47
CA SER A 8 -13.02 -5.05 -28.41
C SER A 8 -12.99 -6.44 -27.76
N ILE A 9 -12.82 -7.49 -28.55
CA ILE A 9 -12.68 -8.87 -28.06
C ILE A 9 -11.39 -9.02 -27.22
N ALA A 10 -10.27 -8.48 -27.71
CA ALA A 10 -9.00 -8.51 -26.98
C ALA A 10 -9.08 -7.75 -25.64
N ALA A 11 -9.68 -6.55 -25.63
CA ALA A 11 -9.89 -5.79 -24.41
C ALA A 11 -10.74 -6.57 -23.39
N GLN A 12 -11.84 -7.19 -23.83
CA GLN A 12 -12.72 -7.96 -22.97
C GLN A 12 -12.03 -9.19 -22.35
N GLN A 13 -11.13 -9.83 -23.09
CA GLN A 13 -10.29 -10.91 -22.58
C GLN A 13 -9.31 -10.42 -21.50
N GLU A 14 -8.64 -9.29 -21.72
CA GLU A 14 -7.71 -8.70 -20.75
C GLU A 14 -8.41 -8.24 -19.47
N PHE A 15 -9.65 -7.75 -19.56
CA PHE A 15 -10.47 -7.43 -18.38
C PHE A 15 -10.90 -8.66 -17.58
N SER A 16 -11.22 -9.76 -18.27
CA SER A 16 -11.57 -11.03 -17.60
C SER A 16 -10.38 -11.59 -16.83
N LYS A 17 -9.17 -11.49 -17.40
CA LYS A 17 -7.92 -11.84 -16.71
C LYS A 17 -7.64 -10.90 -15.52
N LEU A 18 -7.84 -9.59 -15.69
CA LEU A 18 -7.68 -8.61 -14.63
C LEU A 18 -8.62 -8.87 -13.45
N GLU A 19 -9.89 -9.17 -13.71
CA GLU A 19 -10.85 -9.59 -12.67
C GLU A 19 -10.31 -10.77 -11.87
N LEU A 20 -9.91 -11.83 -12.57
CA LEU A 20 -9.43 -13.05 -11.96
C LEU A 20 -8.22 -12.77 -11.05
N LEU A 21 -7.24 -12.02 -11.56
CA LEU A 21 -6.04 -11.67 -10.81
C LEU A 21 -6.34 -10.76 -9.61
N LEU A 22 -7.27 -9.82 -9.71
CA LEU A 22 -7.70 -9.00 -8.57
C LEU A 22 -8.31 -9.86 -7.47
N ALA A 23 -9.23 -10.76 -7.82
CA ALA A 23 -9.86 -11.65 -6.86
C ALA A 23 -8.84 -12.62 -6.22
N GLN A 24 -7.92 -13.15 -7.02
CA GLN A 24 -6.89 -14.08 -6.57
C GLN A 24 -5.90 -13.39 -5.62
N THR A 25 -5.40 -12.21 -6.00
CA THR A 25 -4.51 -11.37 -5.17
C THR A 25 -5.17 -11.00 -3.85
N ALA A 26 -6.44 -10.60 -3.86
CA ALA A 26 -7.18 -10.29 -2.63
C ALA A 26 -7.34 -11.51 -1.69
N ASN A 27 -7.62 -12.69 -2.26
CA ASN A 27 -7.73 -13.92 -1.49
C ASN A 27 -6.38 -14.32 -0.87
N ASP A 28 -5.30 -14.20 -1.63
CA ASP A 28 -3.96 -14.55 -1.18
C ASP A 28 -3.46 -13.56 -0.12
N ALA A 29 -3.74 -12.25 -0.27
CA ALA A 29 -3.54 -11.25 0.78
C ALA A 29 -4.28 -11.64 2.07
N THR A 30 -5.56 -12.02 1.97
CA THR A 30 -6.36 -12.42 3.13
C THR A 30 -5.82 -13.68 3.80
N LYS A 31 -5.37 -14.67 3.03
CA LYS A 31 -4.73 -15.89 3.56
C LYS A 31 -3.41 -15.56 4.26
N CYS A 32 -2.57 -14.76 3.61
CA CYS A 32 -1.29 -14.30 4.15
C CYS A 32 -1.49 -13.59 5.51
N LEU A 33 -2.45 -12.67 5.62
CA LEU A 33 -2.75 -11.98 6.89
C LEU A 33 -3.27 -12.93 7.99
N LYS A 34 -3.95 -14.02 7.62
CA LYS A 34 -4.34 -15.07 8.58
C LYS A 34 -3.12 -15.86 9.07
N VAL A 35 -2.21 -16.21 8.17
CA VAL A 35 -0.94 -16.87 8.52
C VAL A 35 -0.11 -15.96 9.43
N LEU A 36 0.01 -14.68 9.09
CA LEU A 36 0.74 -13.70 9.90
C LEU A 36 0.20 -13.64 11.34
N LYS A 37 -1.12 -13.57 11.51
CA LYS A 37 -1.74 -13.60 12.84
C LYS A 37 -1.41 -14.84 13.67
N ARG A 38 -1.20 -15.99 13.02
CA ARG A 38 -0.80 -17.25 13.68
C ARG A 38 0.69 -17.19 14.02
N ASN A 39 1.54 -16.79 13.08
CA ASN A 39 2.98 -16.70 13.28
C ASN A 39 3.36 -15.70 14.39
N LEU A 40 2.65 -14.56 14.47
CA LEU A 40 2.82 -13.61 15.57
C LEU A 40 2.40 -14.21 16.92
N ALA A 41 1.30 -14.96 16.98
CA ALA A 41 0.92 -15.65 18.23
C ALA A 41 1.93 -16.72 18.64
N GLU A 42 2.52 -17.41 17.67
CA GLU A 42 3.58 -18.38 17.93
C GLU A 42 4.86 -17.71 18.40
N TYR A 43 5.24 -16.58 17.80
CA TYR A 43 6.32 -15.73 18.28
C TYR A 43 6.08 -15.29 19.73
N ASP A 44 4.88 -14.79 20.04
CA ASP A 44 4.51 -14.36 21.39
C ASP A 44 4.62 -15.51 22.40
N ARG A 45 4.19 -16.72 22.02
CA ARG A 45 4.33 -17.93 22.84
C ARG A 45 5.79 -18.27 23.10
N ARG A 46 6.64 -18.24 22.06
CA ARG A 46 8.08 -18.54 22.16
C ARG A 46 8.80 -17.56 23.10
N HIS A 47 8.39 -16.30 23.08
CA HIS A 47 8.97 -15.23 23.91
C HIS A 47 8.26 -15.02 25.25
N ARG A 48 7.31 -15.90 25.63
CA ARG A 48 6.55 -15.84 26.88
C ARG A 48 5.77 -14.52 27.09
N LEU A 49 5.37 -13.87 25.99
CA LEU A 49 4.56 -12.65 26.00
C LEU A 49 3.09 -13.03 26.20
N ARG A 50 2.55 -12.83 27.41
CA ARG A 50 1.24 -13.40 27.79
C ARG A 50 0.11 -12.39 28.05
N PHE A 51 0.37 -11.10 28.23
CA PHE A 51 -0.65 -10.19 28.78
C PHE A 51 -0.76 -8.80 28.12
N LEU A 52 0.27 -7.97 28.22
CA LEU A 52 0.29 -6.60 27.71
C LEU A 52 1.56 -6.47 26.86
N ASN A 53 1.48 -6.00 25.61
CA ASN A 53 2.59 -5.84 24.67
C ASN A 53 2.98 -7.09 23.84
N THR A 54 2.02 -7.98 23.56
CA THR A 54 2.21 -9.04 22.56
C THR A 54 2.34 -8.44 21.16
N SER A 55 3.21 -8.99 20.31
CA SER A 55 3.38 -8.56 18.92
C SER A 55 2.07 -8.64 18.14
N ARG A 56 1.28 -9.69 18.38
CA ARG A 56 -0.06 -9.86 17.81
C ARG A 56 -1.03 -8.75 18.22
N SER A 57 -1.00 -8.33 19.49
CA SER A 57 -1.86 -7.24 19.96
C SER A 57 -1.45 -5.89 19.39
N PHE A 58 -0.13 -5.65 19.31
CA PHE A 58 0.45 -4.43 18.78
C PHE A 58 0.07 -4.22 17.31
N MET A 59 0.24 -5.24 16.47
CA MET A 59 -0.04 -5.16 15.03
C MET A 59 -1.53 -5.34 14.66
N ARG A 60 -2.43 -5.43 15.64
CA ARG A 60 -3.83 -5.83 15.39
C ARG A 60 -4.56 -4.84 14.48
N SER A 61 -4.34 -3.54 14.68
CA SER A 61 -4.94 -2.47 13.86
C SER A 61 -4.47 -2.57 12.42
N ASP A 62 -3.17 -2.69 12.21
CA ASP A 62 -2.56 -2.62 10.88
C ASP A 62 -2.95 -3.85 10.06
N ILE A 63 -3.01 -5.02 10.69
CA ILE A 63 -3.51 -6.25 10.06
C ILE A 63 -5.00 -6.12 9.68
N ARG A 64 -5.79 -5.35 10.45
CA ARG A 64 -7.19 -5.09 10.10
C ARG A 64 -7.25 -4.17 8.88
N VAL A 65 -6.51 -3.07 8.87
CA VAL A 65 -6.44 -2.14 7.73
C VAL A 65 -6.04 -2.88 6.45
N ALA A 66 -4.96 -3.66 6.48
CA ALA A 66 -4.52 -4.45 5.33
C ALA A 66 -5.59 -5.46 4.84
N LYS A 67 -6.38 -6.01 5.75
CA LYS A 67 -7.48 -6.94 5.41
C LYS A 67 -8.67 -6.21 4.77
N ASP A 68 -9.00 -5.04 5.28
CA ASP A 68 -10.10 -4.23 4.77
C ASP A 68 -9.76 -3.77 3.34
N LEU A 69 -8.53 -3.29 3.11
CA LEU A 69 -8.03 -2.94 1.77
C LEU A 69 -7.98 -4.15 0.81
N ALA A 70 -7.58 -5.33 1.29
CA ALA A 70 -7.68 -6.55 0.48
C ALA A 70 -9.13 -6.90 0.11
N SER A 71 -10.10 -6.55 0.95
CA SER A 71 -11.53 -6.73 0.65
C SER A 71 -11.99 -5.72 -0.39
N ASP A 72 -11.52 -4.48 -0.32
CA ASP A 72 -11.76 -3.44 -1.34
C ASP A 72 -11.19 -3.84 -2.70
N LEU A 73 -9.99 -4.43 -2.74
CA LEU A 73 -9.40 -4.98 -3.97
C LEU A 73 -10.29 -6.03 -4.62
N ARG A 74 -10.89 -6.91 -3.81
CA ARG A 74 -11.86 -7.91 -4.28
C ARG A 74 -13.16 -7.27 -4.76
N HIS A 75 -13.61 -6.20 -4.10
CA HIS A 75 -14.79 -5.44 -4.51
C HIS A 75 -14.57 -4.77 -5.87
N VAL A 76 -13.38 -4.21 -6.13
CA VAL A 76 -13.01 -3.68 -7.45
C VAL A 76 -13.13 -4.77 -8.51
N GLY A 77 -12.54 -5.95 -8.30
CA GLY A 77 -12.69 -7.08 -9.23
C GLY A 77 -14.17 -7.44 -9.50
N THR A 78 -14.99 -7.49 -8.44
CA THR A 78 -16.42 -7.79 -8.57
C THR A 78 -17.19 -6.69 -9.32
N ARG A 79 -16.80 -5.41 -9.15
CA ARG A 79 -17.39 -4.29 -9.88
C ARG A 79 -17.11 -4.40 -11.36
N ILE A 80 -15.87 -4.71 -11.75
CA ILE A 80 -15.45 -4.93 -13.14
C ILE A 80 -16.33 -6.00 -13.80
N ARG A 81 -16.56 -7.13 -13.12
CA ARG A 81 -17.43 -8.20 -13.63
C ARG A 81 -18.86 -7.75 -13.89
N LYS A 82 -19.43 -6.99 -12.95
CA LYS A 82 -20.87 -6.64 -12.95
C LYS A 82 -21.19 -5.47 -13.87
N SER A 83 -20.23 -4.59 -14.13
CA SER A 83 -20.45 -3.43 -14.97
C SER A 83 -20.55 -3.82 -16.45
N LYS A 84 -21.66 -3.45 -17.11
CA LYS A 84 -21.89 -3.70 -18.54
C LYS A 84 -21.03 -2.82 -19.46
N ARG A 85 -20.64 -1.63 -19.00
CA ARG A 85 -19.79 -0.63 -19.70
C ARG A 85 -19.04 0.26 -18.70
N PRO A 86 -18.19 -0.30 -17.86
CA PRO A 86 -17.30 0.52 -17.06
C PRO A 86 -16.38 1.33 -17.98
N THR A 87 -16.15 2.60 -17.69
CA THR A 87 -15.17 3.40 -18.43
C THR A 87 -13.81 2.75 -18.19
N GLU A 88 -13.18 2.29 -19.27
CA GLU A 88 -12.00 1.41 -19.20
C GLU A 88 -10.83 2.05 -18.40
N SER A 89 -10.75 3.39 -18.42
CA SER A 89 -9.84 4.19 -17.60
C SER A 89 -10.15 4.19 -16.10
N GLU A 90 -11.43 4.19 -15.71
CA GLU A 90 -11.85 4.17 -14.31
C GLU A 90 -11.56 2.83 -13.64
N ILE A 91 -11.71 1.73 -14.39
CA ILE A 91 -11.36 0.39 -13.89
C ILE A 91 -9.88 0.33 -13.58
N ASN A 92 -9.04 0.71 -14.54
CA ASN A 92 -7.60 0.58 -14.37
C ASN A 92 -7.10 1.52 -13.27
N ALA A 93 -7.64 2.74 -13.19
CA ALA A 93 -7.35 3.64 -12.08
C ALA A 93 -7.75 3.03 -10.74
N ALA A 94 -8.99 2.52 -10.60
CA ALA A 94 -9.46 1.92 -9.35
C ALA A 94 -8.67 0.66 -8.97
N ALA A 95 -8.36 -0.22 -9.93
CA ALA A 95 -7.55 -1.41 -9.72
C ALA A 95 -6.14 -1.04 -9.26
N ARG A 96 -5.51 -0.03 -9.88
CA ARG A 96 -4.17 0.43 -9.55
C ARG A 96 -4.11 1.10 -8.18
N ILE A 97 -5.08 1.96 -7.86
CA ILE A 97 -5.19 2.61 -6.55
C ILE A 97 -5.34 1.55 -5.46
N SER A 98 -6.33 0.67 -5.58
CA SER A 98 -6.59 -0.35 -4.56
C SER A 98 -5.45 -1.35 -4.41
N MET A 99 -4.78 -1.70 -5.50
CA MET A 99 -3.56 -2.52 -5.46
C MET A 99 -2.45 -1.83 -4.67
N ASN A 100 -2.17 -0.56 -4.99
CA ASN A 100 -1.11 0.22 -4.35
C ASN A 100 -1.37 0.42 -2.86
N GLU A 101 -2.61 0.78 -2.49
CA GLU A 101 -3.01 0.93 -1.08
C GLU A 101 -2.83 -0.39 -0.31
N THR A 102 -3.22 -1.52 -0.91
CA THR A 102 -3.02 -2.84 -0.29
C THR A 102 -1.53 -3.16 -0.13
N ALA A 103 -0.71 -2.85 -1.14
CA ALA A 103 0.73 -3.07 -1.10
C ALA A 103 1.43 -2.18 -0.07
N GLU A 104 1.01 -0.92 0.04
CA GLU A 104 1.48 0.03 1.05
C GLU A 104 1.14 -0.47 2.47
N ALA A 105 -0.10 -0.88 2.72
CA ALA A 105 -0.50 -1.43 4.01
C ALA A 105 0.30 -2.70 4.38
N MET A 106 0.63 -3.56 3.41
CA MET A 106 1.50 -4.71 3.63
C MET A 106 2.95 -4.31 3.96
N ASN A 107 3.45 -3.21 3.38
CA ASN A 107 4.76 -2.65 3.73
C ASN A 107 4.75 -1.97 5.10
N ASP A 108 3.64 -1.34 5.47
CA ASP A 108 3.46 -0.76 6.80
C ASP A 108 3.44 -1.83 7.89
N LEU A 109 2.95 -3.04 7.62
CA LEU A 109 3.15 -4.18 8.53
C LEU A 109 4.63 -4.48 8.79
N LYS A 110 5.49 -4.41 7.76
CA LYS A 110 6.94 -4.60 7.95
C LYS A 110 7.53 -3.49 8.82
N LYS A 111 7.12 -2.24 8.59
CA LYS A 111 7.53 -1.09 9.40
C LYS A 111 7.04 -1.24 10.86
N ALA A 112 5.80 -1.65 11.06
CA ALA A 112 5.22 -1.90 12.38
C ALA A 112 5.96 -3.00 13.13
N GLY A 113 6.35 -4.10 12.44
CA GLY A 113 7.20 -5.13 13.01
C GLY A 113 8.55 -4.58 13.50
N ARG A 114 9.19 -3.71 12.70
CA ARG A 114 10.43 -3.03 13.08
C ARG A 114 10.24 -2.09 14.28
N VAL A 115 9.16 -1.30 14.30
CA VAL A 115 8.85 -0.40 15.43
C VAL A 115 8.63 -1.21 16.71
N TYR A 116 7.95 -2.35 16.62
CA TYR A 116 7.80 -3.26 17.74
C TYR A 116 9.15 -3.76 18.25
N ASP A 117 10.00 -4.24 17.35
CA ASP A 117 11.34 -4.71 17.68
C ASP A 117 12.20 -3.62 18.33
N GLN A 118 12.10 -2.37 17.88
CA GLN A 118 12.79 -1.23 18.49
C GLN A 118 12.27 -0.93 19.90
N ASN A 119 10.95 -0.87 20.07
CA ASN A 119 10.34 -0.57 21.37
C ASN A 119 10.61 -1.66 22.41
N ASN A 120 10.73 -2.91 21.97
CA ASN A 120 10.94 -4.05 22.86
C ASN A 120 12.41 -4.47 22.97
N GLY A 121 13.25 -4.09 22.01
CA GLY A 121 14.71 -4.31 22.01
C GLY A 121 15.51 -3.21 22.72
N MET A 122 14.96 -1.99 22.87
CA MET A 122 15.61 -0.87 23.54
C MET A 122 15.48 -0.88 25.08
N SER A 123 14.83 -1.89 25.67
CA SER A 123 14.80 -2.08 27.12
C SER A 123 16.17 -2.43 27.73
N GLY A 124 17.19 -2.76 26.92
CA GLY A 124 18.56 -3.02 27.38
C GLY A 124 19.58 -1.89 27.11
N GLY A 125 19.26 -0.89 26.28
CA GLY A 125 20.29 -0.04 25.69
C GLY A 125 20.73 1.19 26.49
N ILE A 126 19.91 1.70 27.42
CA ILE A 126 20.32 2.85 28.26
C ILE A 126 20.95 2.38 29.58
N SER A 127 20.66 1.15 30.01
CA SER A 127 21.35 0.55 31.15
C SER A 127 22.80 0.19 30.80
N ASP A 128 23.03 -0.35 29.60
CA ASP A 128 24.38 -0.79 29.16
C ASP A 128 25.32 0.38 28.78
N ILE A 129 24.80 1.59 28.57
CA ILE A 129 25.63 2.78 28.31
C ILE A 129 26.14 3.41 29.62
N MET A 130 25.45 3.23 30.75
CA MET A 130 25.94 3.76 32.04
C MET A 130 27.10 2.96 32.63
N ASP A 131 27.21 1.66 32.34
CA ASP A 131 28.29 0.84 32.89
C ASP A 131 29.67 1.09 32.24
N ASN A 132 29.72 1.77 31.09
CA ASN A 132 30.97 2.16 30.43
C ASN A 132 31.44 3.59 30.74
N VAL A 133 30.70 4.38 31.54
CA VAL A 133 31.14 5.72 32.00
C VAL A 133 31.73 5.68 33.42
N LEU A 134 31.59 4.56 34.15
CA LEU A 134 32.07 4.44 35.53
C LEU A 134 33.26 3.48 35.69
N GLY A 135 34.08 3.34 34.65
CA GLY A 135 35.20 2.39 34.61
C GLY A 135 36.54 3.04 34.31
N GLY A 136 37.07 3.87 35.22
CA GLY A 136 38.42 4.41 35.10
C GLY A 136 38.92 5.23 36.30
N LYS A 137 39.55 4.54 37.26
CA LYS A 137 40.82 4.85 37.99
C LYS A 137 41.20 6.32 38.25
N ASP A 138 41.69 6.76 39.41
CA ASP A 138 42.19 6.17 40.66
C ASP A 138 42.23 7.27 41.74
N ASP A 139 42.20 6.86 43.01
CA ASP A 139 42.71 7.49 44.24
C ASP A 139 42.28 8.92 44.63
N LYS A 140 41.53 9.04 45.74
CA LYS A 140 42.00 9.59 47.03
C LYS A 140 41.03 9.27 48.17
N GLU A 141 41.59 8.78 49.26
CA GLU A 141 40.98 8.68 50.59
C GLU A 141 40.30 9.98 51.02
N ARG A 142 39.13 9.85 51.68
CA ARG A 142 38.91 10.41 53.02
C ARG A 142 37.62 9.86 53.62
N GLU A 143 37.78 9.21 54.76
CA GLU A 143 36.71 8.96 55.71
C GLU A 143 36.07 10.29 56.15
N THR A 144 34.75 10.34 56.21
CA THR A 144 34.06 11.10 57.25
C THR A 144 32.69 10.47 57.54
N LYS A 145 32.46 10.27 58.83
CA LYS A 145 31.27 9.72 59.49
C LYS A 145 30.02 10.56 59.23
N GLY A 146 28.86 9.90 59.27
CA GLY A 146 27.72 10.39 60.07
C GLY A 146 26.45 10.83 59.34
N GLY A 147 25.31 10.44 59.93
CA GLY A 147 24.03 11.16 59.86
C GLY A 147 22.97 10.49 58.97
N LEU A 148 21.94 9.83 59.50
CA LEU A 148 20.69 10.36 60.11
C LEU A 148 19.79 11.17 59.15
N PHE A 149 18.57 10.63 58.96
CA PHE A 149 17.26 11.26 58.70
C PHE A 149 17.09 12.28 57.56
N GLY A 150 15.96 12.17 56.84
CA GLY A 150 15.58 13.15 55.81
C GLY A 150 14.24 12.85 55.16
N GLU A 151 13.18 13.09 55.91
CA GLU A 151 11.76 12.82 55.67
C GLU A 151 11.06 13.74 54.63
N ASN A 152 10.04 13.16 53.97
CA ASN A 152 8.78 13.70 53.43
C ASN A 152 8.63 14.67 52.21
N ASP A 153 7.71 14.21 51.35
CA ASP A 153 6.47 14.84 50.87
C ASP A 153 6.35 15.70 49.58
N LYS A 154 5.48 15.15 48.70
CA LYS A 154 4.37 15.76 47.91
C LYS A 154 4.68 16.76 46.79
N ALA A 155 4.28 16.42 45.56
CA ALA A 155 2.94 16.73 45.02
C ALA A 155 2.85 16.57 43.48
N LYS A 156 1.71 16.00 43.04
CA LYS A 156 0.97 16.24 41.79
C LYS A 156 1.75 16.45 40.47
N GLN A 157 1.47 15.59 39.47
CA GLN A 157 0.49 15.92 38.43
C GLN A 157 0.25 14.74 37.48
N SER A 158 -1.02 14.35 37.42
CA SER A 158 -1.62 13.56 36.36
C SER A 158 -1.59 14.31 35.03
N LYS A 159 -0.89 13.81 34.01
CA LYS A 159 -1.21 14.08 32.60
C LYS A 159 -0.94 12.84 31.75
N LYS A 160 -2.02 12.19 31.30
CA LYS A 160 -2.02 11.44 30.04
C LYS A 160 -1.85 12.45 28.87
N PRO A 161 -1.24 12.02 27.77
CA PRO A 161 -1.91 12.11 26.48
C PRO A 161 -1.93 10.71 25.84
N LYS A 162 -3.09 10.16 25.45
CA LYS A 162 -3.80 10.42 24.17
C LYS A 162 -2.90 10.20 22.97
N GLY A 163 -3.22 9.16 22.21
CA GLY A 163 -2.60 8.86 20.93
C GLY A 163 -2.83 9.93 19.87
N GLY A 164 -2.10 9.77 18.78
CA GLY A 164 -2.28 10.55 17.57
C GLY A 164 -0.97 10.74 16.80
N LEU A 165 -1.05 10.41 15.51
CA LEU A 165 -0.35 10.97 14.35
C LEU A 165 1.17 10.75 14.21
N PHE A 166 1.49 9.99 13.16
CA PHE A 166 2.61 10.20 12.22
C PHE A 166 3.39 11.50 12.43
N GLY A 167 4.58 11.36 13.02
CA GLY A 167 5.62 12.38 12.93
C GLY A 167 6.35 12.24 11.60
N ALA A 168 6.06 13.16 10.68
CA ALA A 168 6.89 13.38 9.51
C ALA A 168 8.30 13.79 9.96
N GLY A 169 9.29 13.01 9.54
CA GLY A 169 10.70 13.25 9.78
C GLY A 169 11.49 12.75 8.58
N ASP A 170 11.46 13.53 7.50
CA ASP A 170 12.30 13.34 6.33
C ASP A 170 13.73 13.76 6.67
N LYS A 171 14.65 12.78 6.83
CA LYS A 171 16.08 12.93 6.57
C LYS A 171 16.66 11.58 6.15
N ASN A 172 17.10 11.54 4.89
CA ASN A 172 18.09 10.59 4.38
C ASN A 172 19.28 10.49 5.35
N VAL A 173 19.43 9.34 6.00
CA VAL A 173 20.71 8.93 6.61
C VAL A 173 21.00 7.53 6.14
N GLU A 174 22.01 7.44 5.28
CA GLU A 174 22.63 6.20 4.82
C GLU A 174 22.97 5.29 6.00
N SER A 175 22.59 4.03 5.86
CA SER A 175 22.85 2.98 6.83
C SER A 175 24.35 2.67 6.90
N ARG A 176 25.04 3.15 7.95
CA ARG A 176 26.33 2.59 8.36
C ARG A 176 26.11 1.38 9.27
N PRO A 177 26.72 0.22 9.00
CA PRO A 177 26.57 -0.97 9.84
C PRO A 177 27.56 -0.84 10.99
N SER A 178 27.12 -0.32 12.15
CA SER A 178 27.90 -0.42 13.37
C SER A 178 27.66 -1.79 14.00
N GLY A 179 28.76 -2.51 14.22
CA GLY A 179 28.80 -3.92 14.60
C GLY A 179 28.14 -4.21 15.94
N GLY A 180 27.16 -5.10 15.89
CA GLY A 180 26.61 -5.84 17.01
C GLY A 180 26.02 -7.13 16.45
N ILE A 181 26.48 -8.26 16.97
CA ILE A 181 26.23 -9.62 16.50
C ILE A 181 24.76 -9.86 16.10
N ARG A 182 24.55 -10.30 14.86
CA ARG A 182 23.26 -10.67 14.27
C ARG A 182 22.50 -11.69 15.14
N LYS A 183 21.61 -11.22 16.02
CA LYS A 183 20.41 -11.98 16.46
C LYS A 183 19.25 -11.76 15.48
N SER A 184 19.51 -11.87 14.18
CA SER A 184 18.53 -11.55 13.12
C SER A 184 17.50 -12.65 12.85
N ALA A 185 17.44 -13.72 13.66
CA ALA A 185 16.64 -14.90 13.35
C ALA A 185 15.26 -14.92 14.02
N ASP A 186 15.05 -14.18 15.11
CA ASP A 186 13.80 -14.26 15.88
C ASP A 186 13.32 -12.88 16.32
N THR A 187 13.00 -12.03 15.34
CA THR A 187 12.37 -10.72 15.56
C THR A 187 10.99 -10.67 14.90
N VAL A 188 10.15 -9.73 15.33
CA VAL A 188 8.81 -9.56 14.74
C VAL A 188 8.91 -9.09 13.29
N GLU A 189 9.82 -8.17 12.97
CA GLU A 189 10.08 -7.78 11.59
C GLU A 189 10.44 -9.00 10.72
N ALA A 190 11.29 -9.91 11.22
CA ALA A 190 11.67 -11.12 10.48
C ALA A 190 10.46 -12.05 10.24
N VAL A 191 9.60 -12.22 11.25
CA VAL A 191 8.35 -12.99 11.13
C VAL A 191 7.40 -12.38 10.09
N VAL A 192 7.27 -11.05 10.10
CA VAL A 192 6.41 -10.34 9.14
C VAL A 192 6.97 -10.47 7.72
N ARG A 193 8.27 -10.22 7.54
CA ARG A 193 8.91 -10.27 6.21
C ARG A 193 8.86 -11.67 5.61
N SER A 194 9.19 -12.71 6.37
CA SER A 194 9.10 -14.10 5.92
C SER A 194 7.66 -14.50 5.58
N THR A 195 6.69 -14.15 6.43
CA THR A 195 5.29 -14.49 6.13
C THR A 195 4.80 -13.83 4.84
N LEU A 196 5.14 -12.55 4.63
CA LEU A 196 4.75 -11.82 3.43
C LEU A 196 5.47 -12.35 2.18
N SER A 197 6.76 -12.70 2.25
CA SER A 197 7.47 -13.27 1.09
C SER A 197 6.94 -14.63 0.70
N ASP A 198 6.62 -15.47 1.68
CA ASP A 198 6.29 -16.88 1.43
C ASP A 198 4.83 -17.06 1.02
N SER A 199 3.95 -16.20 1.52
CA SER A 199 2.50 -16.31 1.33
C SER A 199 1.93 -15.34 0.30
N PHE A 200 2.75 -14.44 -0.27
CA PHE A 200 2.24 -13.39 -1.14
C PHE A 200 3.20 -12.99 -2.28
N SER A 201 2.88 -13.44 -3.50
CA SER A 201 3.59 -13.10 -4.75
C SER A 201 2.70 -12.38 -5.79
N GLY A 202 1.43 -12.13 -5.45
CA GLY A 202 0.39 -11.70 -6.41
C GLY A 202 0.54 -10.29 -7.00
N PHE A 203 1.24 -9.37 -6.33
CA PHE A 203 1.30 -7.97 -6.80
C PHE A 203 2.03 -7.81 -8.13
N ASN A 204 3.15 -8.51 -8.35
CA ASN A 204 3.90 -8.37 -9.60
C ASN A 204 3.08 -8.85 -10.81
N ALA A 205 2.33 -9.95 -10.65
CA ALA A 205 1.45 -10.45 -11.69
C ALA A 205 0.30 -9.47 -11.98
N LEU A 206 -0.31 -8.92 -10.93
CA LEU A 206 -1.38 -7.95 -11.05
C LEU A 206 -0.91 -6.62 -11.68
N GLU A 207 0.26 -6.12 -11.30
CA GLU A 207 0.85 -4.90 -11.87
C GLU A 207 1.14 -5.03 -13.37
N ASN A 208 1.70 -6.18 -13.76
CA ASN A 208 1.93 -6.50 -15.17
C ASN A 208 0.61 -6.58 -15.95
N GLN A 209 -0.44 -7.15 -15.34
CA GLN A 209 -1.75 -7.24 -15.98
C GLN A 209 -2.40 -5.86 -16.12
N ILE A 210 -2.39 -5.02 -15.07
CA ILE A 210 -2.91 -3.65 -15.14
C ILE A 210 -2.20 -2.88 -16.26
N SER A 211 -0.86 -3.00 -16.34
CA SER A 211 -0.06 -2.36 -17.38
C SER A 211 -0.38 -2.88 -18.79
N ALA A 212 -0.63 -4.18 -18.95
CA ALA A 212 -1.06 -4.77 -20.21
C ALA A 212 -2.44 -4.25 -20.63
N THR A 213 -3.39 -4.20 -19.69
CA THR A 213 -4.72 -3.64 -19.92
C THR A 213 -4.62 -2.15 -20.31
N GLU A 214 -3.85 -1.33 -19.60
CA GLU A 214 -3.62 0.09 -19.95
C GLU A 214 -3.06 0.28 -21.37
N LYS A 215 -2.15 -0.59 -21.82
CA LYS A 215 -1.61 -0.57 -23.18
C LYS A 215 -2.67 -0.89 -24.24
N THR A 216 -3.56 -1.84 -23.97
CA THR A 216 -4.65 -2.16 -24.92
C THR A 216 -5.67 -1.02 -25.07
N LEU A 217 -5.82 -0.22 -24.02
CA LEU A 217 -6.77 0.90 -23.92
C LEU A 217 -6.23 2.21 -24.43
N SER A 218 -4.91 2.37 -24.54
CA SER A 218 -4.32 3.60 -25.07
C SER A 218 -4.50 3.61 -26.60
N PRO A 219 -5.36 4.49 -27.17
CA PRO A 219 -5.35 4.69 -28.62
C PRO A 219 -3.98 5.28 -28.99
N SER A 220 -3.29 4.64 -29.94
CA SER A 220 -2.06 5.21 -30.48
C SER A 220 -2.39 6.58 -31.06
N LEU A 221 -1.46 7.54 -30.94
CA LEU A 221 -1.63 8.90 -31.47
C LEU A 221 -2.07 8.88 -32.94
N ALA A 222 -1.58 7.90 -33.71
CA ALA A 222 -1.96 7.66 -35.10
C ALA A 222 -3.42 7.21 -35.29
N GLU A 223 -3.98 6.43 -34.37
CA GLU A 223 -5.39 6.03 -34.42
C GLU A 223 -6.31 7.21 -34.06
N ARG A 224 -5.93 8.01 -33.04
CA ARG A 224 -6.65 9.24 -32.68
C ARG A 224 -6.64 10.26 -33.83
N ALA A 225 -5.51 10.39 -34.52
CA ALA A 225 -5.40 11.23 -35.72
C ALA A 225 -6.28 10.70 -36.87
N LYS A 226 -6.33 9.38 -37.09
CA LYS A 226 -7.19 8.79 -38.13
C LYS A 226 -8.68 8.97 -37.83
N GLU A 227 -9.09 8.80 -36.58
CA GLU A 227 -10.49 8.97 -36.17
C GLU A 227 -10.93 10.43 -36.27
N ALA A 228 -10.08 11.39 -35.87
CA ALA A 228 -10.34 12.81 -36.05
C ALA A 228 -10.43 13.21 -37.54
N VAL A 229 -9.55 12.67 -38.39
CA VAL A 229 -9.60 12.91 -39.84
C VAL A 229 -10.85 12.28 -40.47
N ALA A 230 -11.26 11.10 -40.02
CA ALA A 230 -12.48 10.44 -40.48
C ALA A 230 -13.75 11.21 -40.06
N ASP A 231 -13.81 11.76 -38.85
CA ASP A 231 -14.94 12.59 -38.39
C ASP A 231 -15.06 13.89 -39.19
N VAL A 232 -13.93 14.54 -39.50
CA VAL A 232 -13.89 15.74 -40.37
C VAL A 232 -14.31 15.39 -41.80
N ALA A 233 -13.84 14.26 -42.34
CA ALA A 233 -14.21 13.80 -43.68
C ALA A 233 -15.72 13.52 -43.80
N ASN A 234 -16.32 12.89 -42.79
CA ASN A 234 -17.76 12.61 -42.78
C ASN A 234 -18.62 13.88 -42.68
N LYS A 235 -18.16 14.91 -41.94
CA LYS A 235 -18.83 16.21 -41.88
C LYS A 235 -18.78 16.97 -43.21
N LEU A 236 -17.68 16.86 -43.96
CA LEU A 236 -17.55 17.51 -45.28
C LEU A 236 -18.42 16.83 -46.36
N VAL A 237 -18.65 15.52 -46.26
CA VAL A 237 -19.47 14.76 -47.23
C VAL A 237 -20.98 14.96 -46.99
N GLY A 238 -21.40 15.26 -45.76
CA GLY A 238 -22.81 15.42 -45.38
C GLY A 238 -23.53 16.69 -45.88
N ASP A 239 -22.80 17.77 -46.15
CA ASP A 239 -23.39 19.08 -46.52
C ASP A 239 -23.56 19.30 -48.03
N SER A 240 -23.35 18.27 -48.86
CA SER A 240 -23.30 18.41 -50.33
C SER A 240 -24.65 18.27 -51.06
N SER A 241 -25.79 18.12 -50.37
CA SER A 241 -27.09 17.89 -51.05
C SER A 241 -28.22 18.84 -50.63
N THR A 242 -28.06 20.15 -50.88
CA THR A 242 -29.21 21.02 -51.15
C THR A 242 -28.84 22.02 -52.23
N SER A 243 -29.11 21.65 -53.48
CA SER A 243 -29.03 22.53 -54.65
C SER A 243 -30.19 23.55 -54.60
N PRO A 244 -29.94 24.87 -54.69
CA PRO A 244 -31.00 25.84 -54.93
C PRO A 244 -31.24 25.96 -56.44
N THR A 245 -32.38 25.48 -56.93
CA THR A 245 -32.86 25.75 -58.29
C THR A 245 -33.17 27.24 -58.47
N PRO A 246 -32.62 27.92 -59.50
CA PRO A 246 -33.02 29.29 -59.86
C PRO A 246 -34.40 29.27 -60.53
N GLN A 247 -35.36 29.99 -59.97
CA GLN A 247 -36.63 30.27 -60.67
C GLN A 247 -36.43 31.44 -61.63
N ASP A 248 -36.37 31.10 -62.91
CA ASP A 248 -36.51 32.01 -64.04
C ASP A 248 -37.96 32.52 -64.10
N LYS A 249 -38.18 33.82 -63.87
CA LYS A 249 -39.46 34.50 -64.14
C LYS A 249 -39.27 35.46 -65.31
N LYS A 250 -39.52 34.98 -66.52
CA LYS A 250 -39.87 35.81 -67.67
C LYS A 250 -41.38 35.99 -67.70
N GLY A 251 -41.84 37.24 -67.71
CA GLY A 251 -43.26 37.59 -67.72
C GLY A 251 -43.92 37.50 -69.08
N LEU A 252 -45.26 37.57 -69.11
CA LEU A 252 -46.04 38.13 -70.22
C LEU A 252 -47.52 38.35 -69.82
N ILE A 253 -47.94 39.62 -69.82
CA ILE A 253 -49.16 40.22 -70.42
C ILE A 253 -50.51 39.46 -70.30
N MET A 254 -51.44 40.04 -69.52
CA MET A 254 -52.68 40.69 -69.99
C MET A 254 -53.33 41.49 -68.86
#